data_AF-A0A2L0B2Q3-F1
#
_entry.id   AF-A0A2L0B2Q3-F1
#
_cell.length_a   1.000
_cell.length_b   1.000
_cell.length_c   1.000
_cell.angle_alpha   90.00
_cell.angle_beta   90.00
_cell.angle_gamma   90.00
#
_symmetry.space_group_name_H-M   'P 1'
#
loop_
_entity.id
_entity.type
_entity.pdbx_description
1 polymer ?
#
loop_
_entity_poly.entity_id
_entity_poly.type
_entity_poly.pdbx_seq_one_letter_code
_entity_poly.pdbx_strand_id
1 'polypeptide(L)'
;AIRIEPPAAIPSQDTRKRPPEKPTEEVDEEEEEQKAREESGLARTGTWFGGLRNDLKRKIPWYWSDFKDAFAMQCVASWIFLYFACLSPIITFGGLLSEATGKNMAAMESLVSGFVCGMGYGFFSGQPLTILGSTGPVLVFETIVYDFCFKMEWDYLSFRFWIGTWTAIILLILVAIDASAL
;
A
#
# COMPACT_ATOMS: atom_id res chain seq x y z
N ALA A 1 -19.31 32.79 71.71
CA ALA A 1 -19.38 31.97 70.48
C ALA A 1 -20.45 32.58 69.58
N ILE A 2 -20.07 33.12 68.43
CA ILE A 2 -21.00 33.79 67.51
C ILE A 2 -21.68 32.71 66.68
N ARG A 3 -22.99 32.55 66.84
CA ARG A 3 -23.82 31.58 66.13
C ARG A 3 -24.33 32.24 64.86
N ILE A 4 -23.78 31.85 63.71
CA ILE A 4 -24.22 32.32 62.40
C ILE A 4 -25.48 31.53 62.02
N GLU A 5 -26.58 32.23 61.75
CA GLU A 5 -27.81 31.58 61.28
C GLU A 5 -27.67 31.16 59.81
N PRO A 6 -28.24 30.02 59.41
CA PRO A 6 -28.15 29.55 58.03
C PRO A 6 -28.96 30.46 57.09
N PRO A 7 -28.47 30.69 55.85
CA PRO A 7 -29.13 31.57 54.90
C PRO A 7 -30.52 31.05 54.50
N ALA A 8 -31.50 31.95 54.46
CA ALA A 8 -32.92 31.63 54.25
C ALA A 8 -33.26 31.16 52.82
N ALA A 9 -32.35 31.29 51.86
CA ALA A 9 -32.56 30.80 50.50
C ALA A 9 -31.24 30.27 49.93
N ILE A 10 -31.30 29.05 49.41
CA ILE A 10 -30.22 28.41 48.67
C ILE A 10 -30.29 28.96 47.24
N PRO A 11 -29.20 29.45 46.63
CA PRO A 11 -29.21 29.94 45.25
C PRO A 11 -29.75 28.86 44.29
N SER A 12 -30.56 29.24 43.32
CA SER A 12 -31.16 28.32 42.35
C SER A 12 -30.08 27.53 41.61
N GLN A 13 -30.09 26.20 41.75
CA GLN A 13 -29.13 25.27 41.12
C GLN A 13 -29.38 25.05 39.62
N ASP A 14 -30.28 25.80 38.98
CA ASP A 14 -30.69 25.57 37.59
C ASP A 14 -29.54 25.78 36.59
N THR A 15 -28.62 26.70 36.86
CA THR A 15 -27.38 26.87 36.08
C THR A 15 -26.40 25.71 36.23
N ARG A 16 -26.54 24.86 37.26
CA ARG A 16 -25.68 23.69 37.49
C ARG A 16 -26.25 22.39 36.91
N LYS A 17 -27.53 22.37 36.52
CA LYS A 17 -28.21 21.18 35.97
C LYS A 17 -28.08 21.04 34.45
N ARG A 18 -27.68 22.10 33.74
CA ARG A 18 -27.39 22.01 32.31
C ARG A 18 -25.87 21.87 32.16
N PRO A 19 -25.36 20.74 31.66
CA PRO A 19 -24.00 20.71 31.13
C PRO A 19 -23.91 21.81 30.07
N PRO A 20 -22.76 22.48 29.89
CA PRO A 20 -22.58 23.27 28.68
C PRO A 20 -22.89 22.33 27.52
N GLU A 21 -23.88 22.68 26.70
CA GLU A 21 -24.01 22.08 25.37
C GLU A 21 -22.68 22.39 24.70
N LYS A 22 -21.76 21.42 24.73
CA LYS A 22 -20.71 21.39 23.74
C LYS A 22 -21.46 21.47 22.41
N PRO A 23 -21.07 22.34 21.48
CA PRO A 23 -21.49 22.13 20.12
C PRO A 23 -21.14 20.66 19.85
N THR A 24 -22.15 19.83 19.62
CA THR A 24 -21.95 18.70 18.74
C THR A 24 -21.58 19.36 17.43
N GLU A 25 -20.30 19.67 17.27
CA GLU A 25 -19.70 19.60 15.96
C GLU A 25 -20.06 18.19 15.52
N GLU A 26 -21.09 18.10 14.68
CA GLU A 26 -21.18 16.99 13.75
C GLU A 26 -19.83 17.04 13.06
N VAL A 27 -18.91 16.23 13.57
CA VAL A 27 -17.62 16.02 12.93
C VAL A 27 -18.02 15.44 11.60
N ASP A 28 -18.02 16.29 10.59
CA ASP A 28 -18.38 15.91 9.25
C ASP A 28 -17.32 14.88 8.86
N GLU A 29 -17.69 13.59 8.94
CA GLU A 29 -16.78 12.47 8.70
C GLU A 29 -16.14 12.63 7.31
N GLU A 30 -16.85 13.27 6.38
CA GLU A 30 -16.34 13.65 5.06
C GLU A 30 -15.26 14.74 5.14
N GLU A 31 -15.38 15.76 5.98
CA GLU A 31 -14.31 16.77 6.18
C GLU A 31 -13.09 16.21 6.91
N GLU A 32 -13.27 15.34 7.91
CA GLU A 32 -12.14 14.68 8.58
C GLU A 32 -11.46 13.66 7.66
N GLU A 33 -12.21 12.90 6.87
CA GLU A 33 -11.64 12.02 5.85
C GLU A 33 -10.92 12.82 4.76
N GLN A 34 -11.47 13.97 4.37
CA GLN A 34 -10.84 14.84 3.37
C GLN A 34 -9.59 15.54 3.92
N LYS A 35 -9.59 15.98 5.18
CA LYS A 35 -8.39 16.46 5.89
C LYS A 35 -7.35 15.35 6.04
N ALA A 36 -7.77 14.13 6.37
CA ALA A 36 -6.88 12.97 6.44
C ALA A 36 -6.31 12.60 5.05
N ARG A 37 -7.10 12.72 3.98
CA ARG A 37 -6.66 12.56 2.58
C ARG A 37 -5.67 13.65 2.16
N GLU A 38 -5.91 14.89 2.57
CA GLU A 38 -4.99 16.01 2.35
C GLU A 38 -3.67 15.82 3.13
N GLU A 39 -3.74 15.45 4.41
CA GLU A 39 -2.58 15.19 5.28
C GLU A 39 -1.77 13.97 4.81
N SER A 40 -2.44 12.94 4.30
CA SER A 40 -1.80 11.77 3.66
C SER A 40 -1.35 12.02 2.21
N GLY A 41 -1.65 13.20 1.63
CA GLY A 41 -1.20 13.61 0.30
C GLY A 41 -1.89 12.89 -0.86
N LEU A 42 -3.07 12.34 -0.60
CA LEU A 42 -4.02 11.85 -1.60
C LEU A 42 -4.83 13.00 -2.24
N ALA A 43 -4.41 14.26 -2.03
CA ALA A 43 -4.97 15.42 -2.69
C ALA A 43 -4.19 15.74 -3.98
N ARG A 44 -4.92 16.10 -5.03
CA ARG A 44 -4.34 16.38 -6.36
C ARG A 44 -3.36 17.54 -6.27
N THR A 45 -2.08 17.30 -6.56
CA THR A 45 -1.02 18.28 -6.28
C THR A 45 -0.89 19.34 -7.38
N GLY A 46 -1.57 19.14 -8.53
CA GLY A 46 -1.63 20.12 -9.63
C GLY A 46 -0.31 20.32 -10.39
N THR A 47 0.72 19.55 -10.05
CA THR A 47 2.06 19.60 -10.64
C THR A 47 2.46 18.20 -11.11
N TRP A 48 3.20 18.10 -12.22
CA TRP A 48 3.65 16.81 -12.73
C TRP A 48 4.53 16.12 -11.69
N PHE A 49 4.22 14.87 -11.35
CA PHE A 49 4.89 14.09 -10.30
C PHE A 49 4.82 14.72 -8.89
N GLY A 50 3.82 15.55 -8.63
CA GLY A 50 3.65 16.23 -7.34
C GLY A 50 3.46 15.27 -6.17
N GLY A 51 2.60 14.25 -6.34
CA GLY A 51 2.36 13.20 -5.36
C GLY A 51 3.63 12.41 -5.05
N LEU A 52 4.33 11.94 -6.09
CA LEU A 52 5.59 11.19 -5.93
C LEU A 52 6.66 11.98 -5.15
N ARG A 53 6.78 13.29 -5.43
CA ARG A 53 7.74 14.15 -4.72
C ARG A 53 7.37 14.30 -3.24
N ASN A 54 6.08 14.44 -2.93
CA ASN A 54 5.59 14.53 -1.56
C ASN A 54 5.82 13.21 -0.79
N ASP A 55 5.57 12.08 -1.43
CA ASP A 55 5.83 10.76 -0.84
C ASP A 55 7.32 10.56 -0.52
N LEU A 56 8.20 10.95 -1.45
CA LEU A 56 9.64 10.89 -1.22
C LEU A 56 10.07 11.79 -0.05
N LYS A 57 9.55 13.03 0.00
CA LYS A 57 9.87 13.97 1.08
C LYS A 57 9.43 13.44 2.45
N ARG A 58 8.29 12.76 2.52
CA ARG A 58 7.80 12.12 3.75
C ARG A 58 8.64 10.91 4.14
N LYS A 59 9.14 10.13 3.18
CA LYS A 59 9.86 8.87 3.45
C LYS A 59 11.35 9.05 3.78
N ILE A 60 12.05 10.01 3.16
CA ILE A 60 13.50 10.24 3.38
C ILE A 60 13.93 10.23 4.87
N PRO A 61 13.27 10.92 5.82
CA PRO A 61 13.73 10.96 7.21
C PRO A 61 13.68 9.59 7.90
N TRP A 62 12.73 8.73 7.52
CA TRP A 62 12.53 7.40 8.13
C TRP A 62 13.48 6.34 7.56
N TYR A 63 13.95 6.51 6.32
CA TYR A 63 14.76 5.51 5.63
C TYR A 63 15.98 5.05 6.43
N TRP A 64 16.67 5.96 7.12
CA TRP A 64 17.82 5.61 7.96
C TRP A 64 17.44 4.97 9.29
N SER A 65 16.24 5.25 9.81
CA SER A 65 15.71 4.58 11.01
C SER A 65 15.37 3.13 10.69
N ASP A 66 14.73 2.88 9.54
CA ASP A 66 14.29 1.54 9.12
C ASP A 66 15.45 0.52 9.14
N PHE A 67 16.66 0.91 8.70
CA PHE A 67 17.84 0.03 8.77
C PHE A 67 18.32 -0.24 10.19
N LYS A 68 18.20 0.73 11.11
CA LYS A 68 18.60 0.54 12.50
C LYS A 68 17.60 -0.37 13.21
N ASP A 69 16.31 -0.15 12.96
CA ASP A 69 15.21 -0.90 13.57
C ASP A 69 15.19 -2.37 13.09
N ALA A 70 15.66 -2.63 11.86
CA ALA A 70 15.80 -3.98 11.30
C ALA A 70 16.78 -4.90 12.06
N PHE A 71 17.68 -4.37 12.91
CA PHE A 71 18.64 -5.18 13.68
C PHE A 71 18.03 -5.86 14.93
N ALA A 72 16.75 -5.63 15.24
CA ALA A 72 16.09 -6.32 16.33
C ALA A 72 16.01 -7.85 16.09
N MET A 73 16.27 -8.65 17.12
CA MET A 73 16.23 -10.13 17.01
C MET A 73 14.87 -10.68 16.57
N GLN A 74 13.78 -9.95 16.85
CA GLN A 74 12.44 -10.29 16.37
C GLN A 74 12.33 -10.22 14.84
N CYS A 75 13.03 -9.29 14.20
CA CYS A 75 13.04 -9.15 12.73
C CYS A 75 13.65 -10.37 12.05
N VAL A 76 14.64 -11.02 12.67
CA VAL A 76 15.26 -12.25 12.14
C VAL A 76 14.25 -13.40 12.11
N ALA A 77 13.45 -13.56 13.17
CA ALA A 77 12.39 -14.57 13.21
C ALA A 77 11.32 -14.31 12.15
N SER A 78 10.88 -13.05 12.00
CA SER A 78 9.93 -12.66 10.96
C SER A 78 10.49 -12.88 9.55
N TRP A 79 11.77 -12.62 9.31
CA TRP A 79 12.43 -12.85 8.03
C TRP A 79 12.43 -14.33 7.63
N ILE A 80 12.81 -15.23 8.55
CA ILE A 80 12.80 -16.69 8.29
C ILE A 80 11.38 -17.17 8.01
N PHE A 81 10.41 -16.72 8.81
CA PHE A 81 9.00 -17.08 8.62
C PHE A 81 8.47 -16.63 7.25
N LEU A 82 8.69 -15.35 6.90
CA LEU A 82 8.26 -14.79 5.62
C LEU A 82 8.94 -15.47 4.43
N TYR A 83 10.21 -15.85 4.57
CA TYR A 83 10.92 -16.59 3.52
C TYR A 83 10.17 -17.88 3.13
N PHE A 84 9.83 -18.72 4.12
CA PHE A 84 9.09 -19.96 3.83
C PHE A 84 7.64 -19.70 3.39
N ALA A 85 6.99 -18.69 4.00
CA ALA A 85 5.64 -18.31 3.63
C ALA A 85 5.53 -17.83 2.17
N CYS A 86 6.53 -17.14 1.65
CA CYS A 86 6.54 -16.62 0.28
C CYS A 86 7.12 -17.63 -0.73
N LEU A 87 8.04 -18.50 -0.31
CA LEU A 87 8.66 -19.49 -1.18
C LEU A 87 7.65 -20.53 -1.68
N SER A 88 6.74 -21.00 -0.81
CA SER A 88 5.71 -21.97 -1.19
C SER A 88 4.81 -21.49 -2.34
N PRO A 89 4.14 -20.34 -2.26
CA PRO A 89 3.28 -19.86 -3.36
C PRO A 89 4.08 -19.53 -4.62
N ILE A 90 5.31 -19.02 -4.50
CA ILE A 90 6.15 -18.76 -5.68
C ILE A 90 6.46 -20.06 -6.44
N ILE A 91 6.81 -21.14 -5.74
CA ILE A 91 7.06 -22.43 -6.38
C ILE A 91 5.77 -23.01 -6.95
N THR A 92 4.66 -22.97 -6.21
CA THR A 92 3.37 -23.50 -6.68
C THR A 92 2.88 -22.77 -7.92
N PHE A 93 2.84 -21.44 -7.90
CA PHE A 93 2.41 -20.65 -9.07
C PHE A 93 3.40 -20.74 -10.21
N GLY A 94 4.71 -20.79 -9.94
CA GLY A 94 5.73 -20.99 -10.97
C GLY A 94 5.63 -22.36 -11.65
N GLY A 95 5.23 -23.40 -10.92
CA GLY A 95 4.93 -24.72 -11.48
C GLY A 95 3.72 -24.72 -12.40
N LEU A 96 2.61 -24.13 -11.94
CA LEU A 96 1.38 -23.98 -12.74
C LEU A 96 1.61 -23.13 -13.99
N LEU A 97 2.42 -22.07 -13.88
CA LEU A 97 2.77 -21.22 -15.01
C LEU A 97 3.66 -21.95 -16.03
N SER A 98 4.55 -22.83 -15.57
CA SER A 98 5.37 -23.68 -16.44
C SER A 98 4.52 -24.61 -17.30
N GLU A 99 3.50 -25.21 -16.70
CA GLU A 99 2.56 -26.09 -17.40
C GLU A 99 1.71 -25.30 -18.39
N ALA A 100 1.19 -24.13 -17.98
CA ALA A 100 0.37 -23.27 -18.82
C ALA A 100 1.12 -22.64 -20.00
N THR A 101 2.42 -22.35 -19.86
CA THR A 101 3.24 -21.63 -20.86
C THR A 101 4.17 -22.55 -21.67
N GLY A 102 3.95 -23.87 -21.64
CA GLY A 102 4.75 -24.82 -22.41
C GLY A 102 6.23 -24.84 -22.03
N LYS A 103 6.55 -24.62 -20.75
CA LYS A 103 7.91 -24.51 -20.17
C LYS A 103 8.71 -23.26 -20.56
N ASN A 104 8.09 -22.27 -21.17
CA ASN A 104 8.76 -20.99 -21.44
C ASN A 104 8.95 -20.15 -20.18
N MET A 105 8.14 -20.37 -19.13
CA MET A 105 8.25 -19.65 -17.86
C MET A 105 8.06 -20.60 -16.69
N ALA A 106 9.16 -21.06 -16.10
CA ALA A 106 9.15 -22.05 -15.02
C ALA A 106 9.31 -21.42 -13.63
N ALA A 107 9.38 -22.29 -12.62
CA ALA A 107 9.50 -21.88 -11.23
C ALA A 107 10.82 -21.13 -10.95
N MET A 108 11.89 -21.44 -11.67
CA MET A 108 13.20 -20.79 -11.48
C MET A 108 13.18 -19.34 -11.96
N GLU A 109 12.59 -19.06 -13.13
CA GLU A 109 12.44 -17.71 -13.67
C GLU A 109 11.53 -16.86 -12.77
N SER A 110 10.47 -17.48 -12.23
CA SER A 110 9.56 -16.84 -11.27
C SER A 110 10.27 -16.50 -9.95
N LEU A 111 11.16 -17.37 -9.46
CA LEU A 111 11.98 -17.12 -8.28
C LEU A 111 12.97 -15.97 -8.50
N VAL A 112 13.69 -15.97 -9.63
CA VAL A 112 14.64 -14.91 -9.97
C VAL A 112 13.93 -13.57 -10.14
N SER A 113 12.78 -13.56 -10.83
CA SER A 113 11.95 -12.35 -10.97
C SER A 113 11.47 -11.85 -9.62
N GLY A 114 10.97 -12.74 -8.75
CA GLY A 114 10.51 -12.37 -7.40
C GLY A 114 11.63 -11.78 -6.55
N PHE A 115 12.85 -12.32 -6.64
CA PHE A 115 14.02 -11.80 -5.94
C PHE A 115 14.40 -10.39 -6.41
N VAL A 116 14.53 -10.18 -7.72
CA VAL A 116 14.92 -8.87 -8.28
C VAL A 116 13.86 -7.81 -8.00
N CYS A 117 12.58 -8.13 -8.23
CA CYS A 117 11.48 -7.22 -7.93
C CYS A 117 11.34 -6.94 -6.43
N GLY A 118 11.50 -7.96 -5.59
CA GLY A 118 11.44 -7.83 -4.12
C GLY A 118 12.56 -6.95 -3.56
N MET A 119 13.80 -7.10 -4.05
CA MET A 119 14.90 -6.21 -3.67
C MET A 119 14.65 -4.77 -4.13
N GLY A 120 14.27 -4.57 -5.40
CA GLY A 120 13.97 -3.24 -5.93
C GLY A 120 12.86 -2.55 -5.14
N TYR A 121 11.77 -3.27 -4.87
CA TYR A 121 10.66 -2.75 -4.08
C TYR A 121 11.07 -2.50 -2.62
N GLY A 122 11.84 -3.38 -2.00
CA GLY A 122 12.32 -3.19 -0.63
C GLY A 122 13.11 -1.89 -0.44
N PHE A 123 14.00 -1.55 -1.39
CA PHE A 123 14.81 -0.34 -1.30
C PHE A 123 14.09 0.95 -1.70
N PHE A 124 13.16 0.89 -2.66
CA PHE A 124 12.55 2.09 -3.28
C PHE A 124 11.06 2.29 -2.97
N SER A 125 10.39 1.35 -2.29
CA SER A 125 8.96 1.47 -1.98
C SER A 125 8.67 2.56 -0.95
N GLY A 126 7.44 3.09 -0.95
CA GLY A 126 6.89 3.91 0.14
C GLY A 126 6.57 3.10 1.40
N GLN A 127 6.18 1.83 1.23
CA GLN A 127 5.81 0.92 2.32
C GLN A 127 6.56 -0.42 2.15
N PRO A 128 7.64 -0.66 2.93
CA PRO A 128 8.50 -1.83 2.75
C PRO A 128 7.90 -3.11 3.35
N LEU A 129 6.80 -2.99 4.09
CA LEU A 129 6.06 -4.12 4.68
C LEU A 129 5.19 -4.86 3.64
N THR A 130 4.99 -4.30 2.45
CA THR A 130 4.20 -4.93 1.39
C THR A 130 5.00 -6.05 0.73
N ILE A 131 4.43 -7.25 0.72
CA ILE A 131 5.04 -8.42 0.07
C ILE A 131 4.57 -8.52 -1.37
N LEU A 132 5.53 -8.55 -2.30
CA LEU A 132 5.25 -8.78 -3.72
C LEU A 132 5.16 -10.29 -3.99
N GLY A 133 4.14 -10.69 -4.74
CA GLY A 133 3.95 -12.08 -5.14
C GLY A 133 3.06 -12.21 -6.37
N SER A 134 3.22 -13.33 -7.08
CA SER A 134 2.29 -13.68 -8.16
C SER A 134 0.93 -14.01 -7.57
N THR A 135 -0.13 -13.56 -8.24
CA THR A 135 -1.52 -13.76 -7.80
C THR A 135 -2.29 -14.57 -8.83
N GLY A 136 -3.36 -15.23 -8.38
CA GLY A 136 -4.22 -16.05 -9.24
C GLY A 136 -4.73 -15.32 -10.49
N PRO A 137 -5.22 -14.07 -10.40
CA PRO A 137 -5.67 -13.32 -11.58
C PRO A 137 -4.56 -13.08 -12.61
N VAL A 138 -3.33 -12.80 -12.16
CA VAL A 138 -2.19 -12.64 -13.06
C VAL A 138 -1.88 -13.95 -13.77
N LEU A 139 -1.91 -15.09 -13.06
CA LEU A 139 -1.72 -16.41 -13.69
C LEU A 139 -2.76 -16.67 -14.78
N VAL A 140 -4.05 -16.43 -14.49
CA VAL A 140 -5.13 -16.61 -15.47
C VAL A 140 -4.93 -15.72 -16.69
N PHE A 141 -4.55 -14.45 -16.48
CA PHE A 141 -4.23 -13.52 -17.55
C PHE A 141 -3.09 -14.05 -18.44
N GLU A 142 -2.00 -14.54 -17.84
CA GLU A 142 -0.86 -15.10 -18.59
C GLU A 142 -1.24 -16.32 -19.42
N THR A 143 -2.07 -17.23 -18.88
CA THR A 143 -2.56 -18.38 -19.64
C THR A 143 -3.36 -17.94 -20.86
N ILE A 144 -4.25 -16.95 -20.72
CA ILE A 144 -5.05 -16.42 -21.84
C ILE A 144 -4.14 -15.76 -22.90
N VAL A 145 -3.12 -15.00 -22.48
CA VAL A 145 -2.16 -14.37 -23.38
C VAL A 145 -1.34 -15.42 -24.14
N TYR A 146 -0.89 -16.47 -23.45
CA TYR A 146 -0.17 -17.58 -24.06
C TYR A 146 -1.03 -18.30 -25.12
N ASP A 147 -2.27 -18.66 -24.77
CA ASP A 147 -3.21 -19.29 -25.70
C ASP A 147 -3.54 -18.41 -26.91
N PHE A 148 -3.63 -17.10 -26.70
CA PHE A 148 -3.84 -16.13 -27.78
C PHE A 148 -2.64 -16.07 -28.73
N CYS A 149 -1.42 -15.97 -28.19
CA CYS A 149 -0.20 -15.96 -28.99
C CYS A 149 -0.05 -17.25 -29.78
N PHE A 150 -0.38 -18.40 -29.17
CA PHE A 150 -0.33 -19.70 -29.83
C PHE A 150 -1.30 -19.77 -31.03
N LYS A 151 -2.54 -19.29 -30.88
CA LYS A 151 -3.53 -19.26 -31.99
C LYS A 151 -3.15 -18.31 -33.12
N MET A 152 -2.45 -17.23 -32.80
CA MET A 152 -2.03 -16.20 -33.76
C MET A 152 -0.63 -16.47 -34.36
N GLU A 153 0.03 -17.55 -33.94
CA GLU A 153 1.42 -17.89 -34.31
C GLU A 153 2.42 -16.76 -33.97
N TRP A 154 2.19 -16.06 -32.86
CA TRP A 154 3.06 -14.98 -32.38
C TRP A 154 4.01 -15.46 -31.28
N ASP A 155 5.21 -14.87 -31.24
CA ASP A 155 6.18 -15.14 -30.19
C ASP A 155 5.71 -14.58 -28.84
N TYR A 156 5.43 -15.48 -27.90
CA TYR A 156 4.90 -15.15 -26.57
C TYR A 156 5.82 -14.20 -25.79
N LEU A 157 7.14 -14.43 -25.81
CA LEU A 157 8.10 -13.62 -25.05
C LEU A 157 8.15 -12.18 -25.56
N SER A 158 8.17 -12.02 -26.88
CA SER A 158 8.16 -10.71 -27.55
C SER A 158 6.86 -9.95 -27.28
N PHE A 159 5.72 -10.64 -27.35
CA PHE A 159 4.42 -10.03 -27.07
C PHE A 159 4.29 -9.62 -25.58
N ARG A 160 4.74 -10.49 -24.67
CA ARG A 160 4.81 -10.21 -23.22
C ARG A 160 5.66 -8.97 -22.93
N PHE A 161 6.80 -8.80 -23.60
CA PHE A 161 7.64 -7.61 -23.45
C PHE A 161 6.92 -6.32 -23.85
N TRP A 162 6.16 -6.36 -24.96
CA TRP A 162 5.35 -5.21 -25.39
C TRP A 162 4.22 -4.88 -24.41
N ILE A 163 3.51 -5.89 -23.88
CA ILE A 163 2.51 -5.68 -22.83
C ILE A 163 3.14 -5.00 -21.60
N GLY A 164 4.29 -5.50 -21.14
CA GLY A 164 5.01 -4.92 -20.01
C GLY A 164 5.46 -3.48 -20.26
N THR A 165 5.93 -3.19 -21.47
CA THR A 165 6.36 -1.83 -21.87
C THR A 165 5.21 -0.84 -21.84
N TRP A 166 4.06 -1.20 -22.44
CA TRP A 166 2.86 -0.35 -22.41
C TRP A 166 2.32 -0.17 -20.99
N THR A 167 2.33 -1.23 -20.18
CA THR A 167 1.92 -1.17 -18.77
C THR A 167 2.81 -0.19 -17.99
N ALA A 168 4.13 -0.24 -18.18
CA ALA A 168 5.06 0.71 -17.54
C ALA A 168 4.79 2.17 -17.98
N ILE A 169 4.53 2.41 -19.26
CA ILE A 169 4.20 3.74 -19.77
C ILE A 169 2.91 4.26 -19.14
N ILE A 170 1.85 3.44 -19.09
CA ILE A 170 0.57 3.82 -18.48
C ILE A 170 0.77 4.13 -16.99
N LEU A 171 1.50 3.28 -16.27
CA LEU A 171 1.80 3.51 -14.85
C LEU A 171 2.57 4.82 -14.63
N LEU A 172 3.55 5.14 -15.47
CA LEU A 172 4.28 6.41 -15.38
C LEU A 172 3.38 7.62 -15.63
N ILE A 173 2.45 7.52 -16.58
CA ILE A 173 1.47 8.58 -16.84
C ILE A 173 0.53 8.73 -15.63
N LEU A 174 0.05 7.64 -15.05
CA LEU A 174 -0.81 7.66 -13.86
C LEU A 174 -0.11 8.31 -12.65
N VAL A 175 1.17 8.01 -12.45
CA VAL A 175 1.99 8.67 -11.41
C VAL A 175 2.18 10.16 -11.74
N ALA A 176 2.37 10.52 -13.00
CA ALA A 176 2.58 11.91 -13.40
C ALA A 176 1.33 12.79 -13.19
N ILE A 177 0.12 12.23 -13.32
CA ILE A 177 -1.17 12.95 -13.17
C ILE A 177 -1.75 12.91 -11.76
N ASP A 178 -1.02 12.35 -10.79
CA ASP A 178 -1.47 12.11 -9.41
C ASP A 178 -2.79 11.30 -9.37
N ALA A 179 -2.88 10.21 -10.13
CA ALA A 179 -4.08 9.37 -10.19
C ALA A 179 -4.43 8.69 -8.85
N SER A 180 -3.51 8.66 -7.89
CA SER A 180 -3.76 8.16 -6.52
C SER A 180 -4.76 9.01 -5.73
N ALA A 181 -5.08 10.22 -6.21
CA ALA A 181 -6.09 11.09 -5.62
C ALA A 181 -7.54 10.76 -6.02
N LEU A 182 -7.74 9.83 -6.97
CA LEU A 182 -9.04 9.30 -7.41
C LEU A 182 -9.44 8.09 -6.57
#